data_AF-A0AAV0SSC5-F1
#
_entry.id   AF-A0AAV0SSC5-F1
#
_cell.length_a   1.000
_cell.length_b   1.000
_cell.length_c   1.000
_cell.angle_alpha   90.00
_cell.angle_beta   90.00
_cell.angle_gamma   90.00
#
_symmetry.space_group_name_H-M   'P 1'
#
loop_
_entity.id
_entity.type
_entity.pdbx_description
1 polymer ?
#
loop_
_entity_poly.entity_id
_entity_poly.type
_entity_poly.pdbx_seq_one_letter_code
_entity_poly.pdbx_strand_id
1 'polypeptide(L)'
;MTPIKKPQSSYLLFCNEKRKQVMDKNPGIRIGEIQKIISVQWKELQPEEKEIYVQLAAKDKARYQQELLDNPLINDEPTAEERMTRDSNVCIYPLGRVRKIVQSDPDVGKISKDALIAIAKASELFAQFLGTKSYEQALYRNKRQIKTSDVTRTIQTTASLDWLREDFPDVKPIQAVVTVEKKAKKDKKELPDTASFFKPRTTGETDSAE
;
A
#
# COMPACT_ATOMS: atom_id res chain seq x y z
N MET A 1 11.98 4.07 21.19
CA MET A 1 11.10 3.53 22.24
C MET A 1 10.62 2.16 21.80
N THR A 2 10.76 1.13 22.62
CA THR A 2 10.35 -0.24 22.24
C THR A 2 8.83 -0.37 22.36
N PRO A 3 8.14 -1.00 21.38
CA PRO A 3 6.70 -1.20 21.45
C PRO A 3 6.32 -2.05 22.66
N ILE A 4 5.23 -1.67 23.34
CA ILE A 4 4.66 -2.41 24.46
C ILE A 4 4.26 -3.81 23.96
N LYS A 5 4.81 -4.85 24.59
CA LYS A 5 4.52 -6.24 24.21
C LYS A 5 3.17 -6.65 24.77
N LYS A 6 2.31 -7.20 23.90
CA LYS A 6 1.00 -7.77 24.28
C LYS A 6 1.15 -8.84 25.36
N PRO A 7 0.15 -8.98 26.27
CA PRO A 7 0.24 -9.95 27.35
C PRO A 7 0.11 -11.37 26.81
N GLN A 8 0.88 -12.29 27.38
CA GLN A 8 0.91 -13.70 27.02
C GLN A 8 -0.11 -14.49 27.85
N SER A 9 -0.72 -15.50 27.23
CA SER A 9 -1.60 -16.43 27.93
C SER A 9 -0.80 -17.43 28.77
N SER A 10 -1.47 -18.07 29.74
CA SER A 10 -0.88 -19.11 30.60
C SER A 10 -0.22 -20.22 29.79
N TYR A 11 -0.90 -20.70 28.74
CA TYR A 11 -0.35 -21.69 27.81
C TYR A 11 0.88 -21.20 27.04
N LEU A 12 0.90 -19.94 26.59
CA LEU A 12 2.05 -19.39 25.85
C LEU A 12 3.28 -19.26 26.75
N LEU A 13 3.09 -18.86 28.00
CA LEU A 13 4.17 -18.79 29.00
C LEU A 13 4.76 -20.19 29.25
N PHE A 14 3.91 -21.19 29.47
CA PHE A 14 4.31 -22.59 29.57
C PHE A 14 5.08 -23.06 28.34
N CYS A 15 4.55 -22.77 27.14
CA CYS A 15 5.19 -23.15 25.89
C CYS A 15 6.59 -22.55 25.77
N ASN A 16 6.79 -21.28 26.13
CA ASN A 16 8.09 -20.63 26.02
C ASN A 16 9.13 -21.25 26.94
N GLU A 17 8.72 -21.59 28.17
CA GLU A 17 9.60 -22.24 29.14
C GLU A 17 9.94 -23.68 28.71
N LYS A 18 8.92 -24.48 28.40
CA LYS A 18 9.10 -25.90 28.07
C LYS A 18 9.69 -26.13 26.68
N ARG A 19 9.50 -25.21 25.73
CA ARG A 19 10.12 -25.33 24.40
C ARG A 19 11.62 -25.44 24.48
N LYS A 20 12.28 -24.67 25.36
CA LYS A 20 13.73 -24.76 25.56
C LYS A 20 14.12 -26.13 26.12
N GLN A 21 13.42 -26.59 27.17
CA GLN A 21 13.68 -27.89 27.80
C GLN A 21 13.45 -29.07 26.84
N VAL A 22 12.39 -29.01 26.02
CA VAL A 22 12.09 -30.06 25.05
C VAL A 22 13.10 -30.04 23.90
N MET A 23 13.55 -28.86 23.45
CA MET A 23 14.57 -28.72 22.41
C MET A 23 15.93 -29.25 22.86
N ASP A 24 16.36 -28.94 24.09
CA ASP A 24 17.63 -29.41 24.64
C ASP A 24 17.66 -30.94 24.84
N LYS A 25 16.51 -31.53 25.23
CA LYS A 25 16.36 -32.99 25.38
C LYS A 25 16.20 -33.73 24.04
N ASN A 26 15.85 -33.00 22.98
CA ASN A 26 15.55 -33.56 21.67
C ASN A 26 16.29 -32.78 20.56
N PRO A 27 17.64 -32.81 20.56
CA PRO A 27 18.41 -32.12 19.55
C PRO A 27 18.11 -32.68 18.15
N GLY A 28 17.78 -31.80 17.20
CA GLY A 28 17.54 -32.17 15.80
C GLY A 28 16.09 -32.51 15.42
N ILE A 29 15.15 -32.51 16.38
CA ILE A 29 13.71 -32.72 16.10
C ILE A 29 13.08 -31.46 15.50
N ARG A 30 12.08 -31.61 14.62
CA ARG A 30 11.41 -30.47 13.98
C ARG A 30 10.59 -29.66 15.00
N ILE A 31 10.57 -28.33 14.82
CA ILE A 31 9.81 -27.41 15.69
C ILE A 31 8.33 -27.80 15.82
N GLY A 32 7.71 -28.30 14.75
CA GLY A 32 6.31 -28.76 14.78
C GLY A 32 6.08 -29.97 15.70
N GLU A 33 7.05 -30.88 15.80
CA GLU A 33 6.97 -32.04 16.71
C GLU A 33 7.20 -31.61 18.16
N ILE A 34 8.10 -30.65 18.38
CA ILE A 34 8.30 -30.01 19.70
C ILE A 34 6.99 -29.38 20.20
N GLN A 35 6.25 -28.68 19.34
CA GLN A 35 4.95 -28.10 19.71
C GLN A 35 3.92 -29.18 20.09
N LYS A 36 3.89 -30.31 19.39
CA LYS A 36 3.01 -31.44 19.74
C LYS A 36 3.34 -31.97 21.14
N ILE A 37 4.60 -32.19 21.44
CA ILE A 37 5.06 -32.67 22.76
C ILE A 37 4.61 -31.70 23.87
N ILE A 38 4.85 -30.40 23.69
CA ILE A 38 4.45 -29.37 24.66
C ILE A 38 2.93 -29.36 24.85
N SER A 39 2.15 -29.51 23.78
CA SER A 39 0.68 -29.51 23.88
C SER A 39 0.14 -30.69 24.69
N VAL A 40 0.81 -31.85 24.63
CA VAL A 40 0.49 -33.02 25.46
C VAL A 40 0.86 -32.75 26.91
N GLN A 41 2.09 -32.26 27.15
CA GLN A 41 2.54 -31.91 28.50
C GLN A 41 1.62 -30.90 29.19
N TRP A 42 1.10 -29.90 28.46
CA TRP A 42 0.14 -28.97 29.02
C TRP A 42 -1.18 -29.63 29.44
N LYS A 43 -1.65 -30.63 28.69
CA LYS A 43 -2.88 -31.35 29.04
C LYS A 43 -2.67 -32.20 30.30
N GLU A 44 -1.53 -32.88 30.38
CA GLU A 44 -1.13 -33.74 31.50
C GLU A 44 -0.70 -32.97 32.76
N LEU A 45 -0.43 -31.67 32.63
CA LEU A 45 0.01 -30.82 33.74
C LEU A 45 -1.03 -30.82 34.88
N GLN A 46 -0.57 -30.95 36.12
CA GLN A 46 -1.44 -30.95 37.28
C GLN A 46 -2.15 -29.60 37.44
N PRO A 47 -3.35 -29.57 38.04
CA PRO A 47 -4.10 -28.32 38.22
C PRO A 47 -3.30 -27.28 39.03
N GLU A 48 -2.52 -27.71 40.02
CA GLU A 48 -1.67 -26.83 40.84
C GLU A 48 -0.54 -26.19 40.02
N GLU A 49 0.08 -26.96 39.13
CA GLU A 49 1.12 -26.47 38.23
C GLU A 49 0.55 -25.56 37.13
N LYS A 50 -0.64 -25.88 36.62
CA LYS A 50 -1.38 -25.02 35.69
C LYS A 50 -1.70 -23.67 36.33
N GLU A 51 -2.07 -23.67 37.62
CA GLU A 51 -2.40 -22.46 38.37
C GLU A 51 -1.21 -21.48 38.44
N ILE A 52 0.03 -21.97 38.53
CA ILE A 52 1.24 -21.12 38.47
C ILE A 52 1.27 -20.31 37.18
N TYR A 53 0.95 -20.94 36.04
CA TYR A 53 0.92 -20.26 34.75
C TYR A 53 -0.29 -19.33 34.59
N VAL A 54 -1.42 -19.63 35.24
CA VAL A 54 -2.57 -18.73 35.32
C VAL A 54 -2.19 -17.46 36.08
N GLN A 55 -1.53 -17.58 37.23
CA GLN A 55 -1.06 -16.43 38.00
C GLN A 55 0.00 -15.63 37.23
N LEU A 56 0.91 -16.30 36.53
CA LEU A 56 1.93 -15.63 35.72
C LEU A 56 1.30 -14.85 34.56
N ALA A 57 0.27 -15.40 33.91
CA ALA A 57 -0.50 -14.70 32.88
C ALA A 57 -1.28 -13.50 33.46
N ALA A 58 -1.84 -13.64 34.66
CA ALA A 58 -2.50 -12.53 35.36
C ALA A 58 -1.50 -11.40 35.67
N LYS A 59 -0.29 -11.73 36.10
CA LYS A 59 0.79 -10.76 36.34
C LYS A 59 1.25 -10.08 35.06
N ASP A 60 1.40 -10.82 33.95
CA ASP A 60 1.78 -10.24 32.66
C ASP A 60 0.68 -9.34 32.07
N LYS A 61 -0.58 -9.70 32.29
CA LYS A 61 -1.73 -8.84 31.98
C LYS A 61 -1.69 -7.54 32.79
N ALA A 62 -1.39 -7.61 34.09
CA ALA A 62 -1.25 -6.43 34.94
C ALA A 62 -0.07 -5.54 34.51
N ARG A 63 1.08 -6.11 34.17
CA ARG A 63 2.22 -5.39 33.56
C ARG A 63 1.78 -4.63 32.31
N TYR A 64 1.11 -5.32 31.38
CA TYR A 64 0.63 -4.70 30.14
C TYR A 64 -0.35 -3.54 30.41
N GLN A 65 -1.28 -3.71 31.36
CA GLN A 65 -2.20 -2.65 31.76
C GLN A 65 -1.47 -1.45 32.38
N GLN A 66 -0.47 -1.68 33.21
CA GLN A 66 0.33 -0.61 33.80
C GLN A 66 1.16 0.12 32.75
N GLU A 67 1.84 -0.61 31.86
CA GLU A 67 2.62 -0.02 30.76
C GLU A 67 1.75 0.81 29.81
N LEU A 68 0.48 0.41 29.61
CA LEU A 68 -0.51 1.17 28.86
C LEU A 68 -0.90 2.49 29.54
N LEU A 69 -1.04 2.49 30.88
CA LEU A 69 -1.36 3.69 31.65
C LEU A 69 -0.17 4.65 31.69
N ASP A 70 1.04 4.12 31.84
CA ASP A 70 2.27 4.90 31.94
C ASP A 70 2.71 5.48 30.58
N ASN A 71 2.19 4.95 29.46
CA ASN A 71 2.56 5.40 28.12
C ASN A 71 1.36 5.56 27.17
N PRO A 72 0.54 6.60 27.37
CA PRO A 72 -0.69 6.82 26.60
C PRO A 72 -0.47 7.21 25.13
N LEU A 73 0.78 7.42 24.67
CA LEU A 73 1.11 7.86 23.31
C LEU A 73 1.55 6.73 22.35
N ILE A 74 1.51 5.45 22.76
CA ILE A 74 1.95 4.31 21.93
C ILE A 74 0.78 3.58 21.22
N ASN A 75 -0.46 4.05 21.35
CA ASN A 75 -1.64 3.44 20.70
C ASN A 75 -2.17 4.22 19.48
N ASP A 76 -1.31 4.57 18.53
CA ASP A 76 -1.76 4.67 17.13
C ASP A 76 -1.76 3.25 16.52
N GLU A 77 -2.53 2.34 17.11
CA GLU A 77 -3.05 1.23 16.31
C GLU A 77 -4.10 1.88 15.39
N PRO A 78 -3.84 1.95 14.07
CA PRO A 78 -4.75 2.63 13.16
C PRO A 78 -6.16 2.11 13.38
N THR A 79 -7.11 3.02 13.50
CA THR A 79 -8.54 2.71 13.63
C THR A 79 -8.98 1.74 12.54
N ALA A 80 -10.06 1.00 12.75
CA ALA A 80 -10.58 0.09 11.73
C ALA A 80 -10.86 0.82 10.40
N GLU A 81 -11.21 2.11 10.47
CA GLU A 81 -11.38 3.01 9.33
C GLU A 81 -10.04 3.40 8.68
N GLU A 82 -8.99 3.69 9.46
CA GLU A 82 -7.62 3.90 8.94
C GLU A 82 -7.00 2.61 8.36
N ARG A 83 -7.35 1.44 8.89
CA ARG A 83 -6.99 0.13 8.31
C ARG A 83 -7.78 -0.15 7.05
N MET A 84 -9.09 0.11 7.05
CA MET A 84 -9.92 -0.06 5.87
C MET A 84 -9.51 0.91 4.76
N THR A 85 -9.18 2.17 5.05
CA THR A 85 -8.64 3.12 4.06
C THR A 85 -7.23 2.76 3.60
N ARG A 86 -6.41 2.14 4.46
CA ARG A 86 -5.13 1.52 4.03
C ARG A 86 -5.38 0.32 3.11
N ASP A 87 -6.20 -0.64 3.50
CA ASP A 87 -6.38 -1.92 2.80
C ASP A 87 -7.24 -1.82 1.53
N SER A 88 -8.22 -0.92 1.49
CA SER A 88 -9.08 -0.70 0.30
C SER A 88 -8.41 0.13 -0.80
N ASN A 89 -7.25 0.75 -0.53
CA ASN A 89 -6.69 1.80 -1.38
C ASN A 89 -5.17 1.68 -1.67
N VAL A 90 -4.52 0.56 -1.31
CA VAL A 90 -3.05 0.46 -1.46
C VAL A 90 -2.59 0.64 -2.91
N CYS A 91 -3.25 0.03 -3.90
CA CYS A 91 -2.87 0.12 -5.32
C CYS A 91 -4.03 -0.28 -6.23
N ILE A 92 -4.32 0.53 -7.25
CA ILE A 92 -5.30 0.16 -8.29
C ILE A 92 -4.74 -0.91 -9.24
N TYR A 93 -3.42 -0.99 -9.39
CA TYR A 93 -2.77 -1.96 -10.25
C TYR A 93 -2.56 -3.30 -9.53
N PRO A 94 -2.85 -4.44 -10.19
CA PRO A 94 -2.60 -5.76 -9.61
C PRO A 94 -1.11 -6.00 -9.35
N LEU A 95 -0.71 -6.13 -8.08
CA LEU A 95 0.70 -6.29 -7.69
C LEU A 95 1.38 -7.51 -8.33
N GLY A 96 0.63 -8.58 -8.61
CA GLY A 96 1.16 -9.75 -9.32
C GLY A 96 1.56 -9.45 -10.77
N ARG A 97 0.84 -8.53 -11.45
CA ARG A 97 1.18 -8.09 -12.80
C ARG A 97 2.35 -7.12 -12.77
N VAL A 98 2.35 -6.18 -11.83
CA VAL A 98 3.47 -5.25 -11.61
C VAL A 98 4.76 -6.02 -11.38
N ARG A 99 4.75 -7.04 -10.50
CA ARG A 99 5.90 -7.92 -10.27
C ARG A 99 6.42 -8.56 -11.56
N LYS A 100 5.53 -9.13 -12.38
CA LYS A 100 5.92 -9.77 -13.65
C LYS A 100 6.57 -8.79 -14.63
N ILE A 101 6.11 -7.53 -14.66
CA ILE A 101 6.70 -6.48 -15.50
C ILE A 101 8.08 -6.08 -14.97
N VAL A 102 8.20 -5.83 -13.66
CA VAL A 102 9.48 -5.41 -13.07
C VAL A 102 10.53 -6.53 -13.21
N GLN A 103 10.13 -7.80 -13.11
CA GLN A 103 11.01 -8.97 -13.28
C GLN A 103 11.20 -9.39 -14.74
N SER A 104 10.69 -8.63 -15.73
CA SER A 104 11.09 -8.86 -17.13
C SER A 104 12.50 -8.32 -17.41
N ASP A 105 12.99 -7.44 -16.56
CA ASP A 105 14.39 -7.01 -16.53
C ASP A 105 15.25 -8.16 -15.97
N PRO A 106 16.25 -8.67 -16.73
CA PRO A 106 17.07 -9.82 -16.33
C PRO A 106 17.89 -9.58 -15.06
N ASP A 107 18.18 -8.32 -14.71
CA ASP A 107 19.00 -7.97 -13.56
C ASP A 107 18.18 -7.86 -12.26
N VAL A 108 16.85 -7.96 -12.35
CA VAL A 108 15.96 -7.81 -11.19
C VAL A 108 15.65 -9.16 -10.53
N GLY A 109 16.24 -9.38 -9.35
CA GLY A 109 16.00 -10.56 -8.51
C GLY A 109 14.72 -10.49 -7.66
N LYS A 110 14.87 -10.73 -6.34
CA LYS A 110 13.73 -10.72 -5.40
C LYS A 110 13.33 -9.27 -5.07
N ILE A 111 12.03 -9.00 -5.10
CA ILE A 111 11.45 -7.66 -4.83
C ILE A 111 10.61 -7.71 -3.54
N SER A 112 10.85 -6.77 -2.63
CA SER A 112 10.05 -6.61 -1.40
C SER A 112 8.61 -6.18 -1.71
N LYS A 113 7.69 -6.43 -0.77
CA LYS A 113 6.28 -6.04 -0.93
C LYS A 113 6.14 -4.51 -1.03
N ASP A 114 6.89 -3.79 -0.21
CA ASP A 114 6.82 -2.31 -0.15
C ASP A 114 7.37 -1.67 -1.43
N ALA A 115 8.45 -2.22 -2.00
CA ALA A 115 8.96 -1.75 -3.29
C ALA A 115 7.94 -1.94 -4.42
N LEU A 116 7.21 -3.07 -4.44
CA LEU A 116 6.15 -3.27 -5.42
C LEU A 116 4.99 -2.29 -5.27
N ILE A 117 4.60 -1.99 -4.03
CA ILE A 117 3.55 -1.00 -3.76
C ILE A 117 4.01 0.38 -4.22
N ALA A 118 5.26 0.77 -3.91
CA ALA A 118 5.82 2.04 -4.34
C ALA A 118 5.88 2.18 -5.86
N ILE A 119 6.34 1.14 -6.57
CA ILE A 119 6.36 1.12 -8.05
C ILE A 119 4.93 1.22 -8.61
N ALA A 120 3.99 0.46 -8.07
CA ALA A 120 2.61 0.49 -8.52
C ALA A 120 1.95 1.87 -8.31
N LYS A 121 2.20 2.53 -7.17
CA LYS A 121 1.74 3.90 -6.93
C LYS A 121 2.45 4.93 -7.83
N ALA A 122 3.75 4.78 -8.06
CA ALA A 122 4.47 5.64 -9.01
C ALA A 122 3.89 5.53 -10.42
N SER A 123 3.58 4.31 -10.89
CA SER A 123 2.92 4.09 -12.17
C SER A 123 1.51 4.68 -12.24
N GLU A 124 0.77 4.68 -11.13
CA GLU A 124 -0.55 5.29 -11.04
C GLU A 124 -0.46 6.81 -11.22
N LEU A 125 0.46 7.45 -10.48
CA LEU A 125 0.73 8.88 -10.60
C LEU A 125 1.25 9.24 -12.00
N PHE A 126 2.08 8.38 -12.59
CA PHE A 126 2.58 8.57 -13.95
C PHE A 126 1.45 8.56 -14.98
N ALA A 127 0.53 7.59 -14.90
CA ALA A 127 -0.62 7.51 -15.82
C ALA A 127 -1.53 8.75 -15.68
N GLN A 128 -1.76 9.21 -14.46
CA GLN A 128 -2.52 10.44 -14.18
C GLN A 128 -1.81 11.69 -14.72
N PHE A 129 -0.49 11.78 -14.53
CA PHE A 129 0.33 12.87 -15.05
C PHE A 129 0.25 12.93 -16.58
N LEU A 130 0.51 11.81 -17.26
CA LEU A 130 0.50 11.75 -18.72
C LEU A 130 -0.90 12.05 -19.27
N GLY A 131 -1.95 11.50 -18.67
CA GLY A 131 -3.33 11.77 -19.05
C GLY A 131 -3.72 13.24 -18.91
N THR A 132 -3.40 13.85 -17.76
CA THR A 132 -3.66 15.28 -17.50
C THR A 132 -2.93 16.16 -18.50
N LYS A 133 -1.64 15.93 -18.73
CA LYS A 133 -0.85 16.72 -19.70
C LYS A 133 -1.31 16.54 -21.14
N SER A 134 -1.68 15.32 -21.52
CA SER A 134 -2.27 15.06 -22.84
C SER A 134 -3.63 15.74 -23.02
N TYR A 135 -4.41 15.84 -21.94
CA TYR A 135 -5.67 16.58 -21.95
C TYR A 135 -5.46 18.09 -22.07
N GLU A 136 -4.46 18.67 -21.38
CA GLU A 136 -4.08 20.09 -21.56
C GLU A 136 -3.76 20.39 -23.04
N GLN A 137 -3.03 19.50 -23.72
CA GLN A 137 -2.75 19.62 -25.17
C GLN A 137 -4.03 19.56 -26.03
N ALA A 138 -4.96 18.67 -25.70
CA ALA A 138 -6.25 18.58 -26.39
C ALA A 138 -7.09 19.85 -26.18
N LEU A 139 -7.12 20.38 -24.96
CA LEU A 139 -7.83 21.62 -24.60
C LEU A 139 -7.26 22.83 -25.33
N TYR A 140 -5.93 22.93 -25.49
CA TYR A 140 -5.31 24.00 -26.28
C TYR A 140 -5.82 24.02 -27.74
N ARG A 141 -6.23 22.85 -28.24
CA ARG A 141 -6.83 22.68 -29.58
C ARG A 141 -8.37 22.77 -29.57
N ASN A 142 -8.96 23.24 -28.48
CA ASN A 142 -10.41 23.25 -28.23
C ASN A 142 -11.08 21.88 -28.40
N LYS A 143 -10.37 20.81 -28.05
CA LYS A 143 -10.90 19.44 -28.02
C LYS A 143 -11.03 18.96 -26.58
N ARG A 144 -12.09 18.21 -26.31
CA ARG A 144 -12.35 17.57 -25.01
C ARG A 144 -12.05 16.07 -25.01
N GLN A 145 -11.60 15.55 -26.15
CA GLN A 145 -11.24 14.14 -26.33
C GLN A 145 -9.74 14.06 -26.57
N ILE A 146 -9.04 13.27 -25.74
CA ILE A 146 -7.61 13.02 -25.89
C ILE A 146 -7.41 12.09 -27.09
N LYS A 147 -6.50 12.46 -27.99
CA LYS A 147 -6.05 11.61 -29.10
C LYS A 147 -4.58 11.21 -28.90
N THR A 148 -4.16 10.18 -29.62
CA THR A 148 -2.76 9.73 -29.65
C THR A 148 -1.79 10.86 -30.03
N SER A 149 -2.22 11.79 -30.90
CA SER A 149 -1.41 12.98 -31.25
C SER A 149 -1.12 13.88 -30.06
N ASP A 150 -2.04 13.96 -29.09
CA ASP A 150 -1.91 14.84 -27.93
C ASP A 150 -0.97 14.20 -26.89
N VAL A 151 -1.03 12.86 -26.74
CA VAL A 151 -0.07 12.08 -25.95
C VAL A 151 1.33 12.16 -26.54
N THR A 152 1.47 11.93 -27.84
CA THR A 152 2.76 11.98 -28.54
C THR A 152 3.38 13.37 -28.43
N ARG A 153 2.59 14.43 -28.66
CA ARG A 153 3.05 15.82 -28.45
C ARG A 153 3.50 16.05 -27.01
N THR A 154 2.75 15.57 -26.02
CA THR A 154 3.11 15.69 -24.60
C THR A 154 4.48 15.06 -24.31
N ILE A 155 4.74 13.87 -24.84
CA ILE A 155 6.03 13.16 -24.72
C ILE A 155 7.15 13.98 -25.37
N GLN A 156 6.93 14.50 -26.58
CA GLN A 156 7.94 15.27 -27.32
C GLN A 156 8.24 16.65 -26.68
N THR A 157 7.29 17.26 -25.97
CA THR A 157 7.47 18.60 -25.38
C THR A 157 7.91 18.59 -23.91
N THR A 158 7.87 17.44 -23.23
CA THR A 158 8.11 17.36 -21.79
C THR A 158 9.42 16.64 -21.52
N ALA A 159 10.45 17.35 -21.06
CA ALA A 159 11.79 16.81 -20.85
C ALA A 159 11.84 15.56 -19.94
N SER A 160 10.97 15.48 -18.92
CA SER A 160 10.91 14.31 -18.02
C SER A 160 10.34 13.05 -18.69
N LEU A 161 9.80 13.17 -19.90
CA LEU A 161 9.25 12.06 -20.70
C LEU A 161 10.17 11.67 -21.86
N ASP A 162 11.40 12.20 -21.92
CA ASP A 162 12.32 11.98 -23.04
C ASP A 162 12.62 10.51 -23.31
N TRP A 163 12.60 9.68 -22.25
CA TRP A 163 12.78 8.23 -22.32
C TRP A 163 11.69 7.49 -23.13
N LEU A 164 10.59 8.16 -23.48
CA LEU A 164 9.51 7.61 -24.31
C LEU A 164 9.56 8.06 -25.77
N ARG A 165 10.45 8.98 -26.16
CA ARG A 165 10.38 9.58 -27.50
C ARG A 165 10.60 8.59 -28.64
N GLU A 166 11.43 7.57 -28.40
CA GLU A 166 11.75 6.55 -29.41
C GLU A 166 10.54 5.65 -29.70
N ASP A 167 9.78 5.30 -28.67
CA ASP A 167 8.57 4.47 -28.80
C ASP A 167 7.37 5.25 -29.37
N PHE A 168 7.40 6.58 -29.28
CA PHE A 168 6.31 7.49 -29.69
C PHE A 168 6.84 8.56 -30.66
N PRO A 169 7.13 8.18 -31.94
CA PRO A 169 7.70 9.10 -32.91
C PRO A 169 6.75 10.24 -33.25
N ASP A 170 7.32 11.42 -33.56
CA ASP A 170 6.55 12.64 -33.82
C ASP A 170 5.50 12.43 -34.91
N VAL A 171 4.26 12.79 -34.60
CA VAL A 171 3.17 12.75 -35.56
C VAL A 171 3.25 14.04 -36.35
N LYS A 172 3.54 13.93 -37.66
CA LYS A 172 3.64 15.07 -38.59
C LYS A 172 2.59 16.13 -38.24
N PRO A 173 2.96 17.42 -38.19
CA PRO A 173 2.04 18.47 -37.80
C PRO A 173 0.80 18.40 -38.70
N ILE A 174 -0.35 18.17 -38.09
CA ILE A 174 -1.63 18.43 -38.75
C ILE A 174 -1.56 19.91 -39.12
N GLN A 175 -1.63 20.18 -40.42
CA GLN A 175 -1.54 21.52 -40.98
C GLN A 175 -2.37 22.47 -40.12
N ALA A 176 -1.68 23.45 -39.54
CA ALA A 176 -2.32 24.54 -38.87
C ALA A 176 -3.28 25.19 -39.87
N VAL A 177 -4.58 25.02 -39.65
CA VAL A 177 -5.54 25.98 -40.21
C VAL A 177 -5.23 27.27 -39.48
N VAL A 178 -4.43 28.09 -40.16
CA VAL A 178 -4.21 29.50 -39.89
C VAL A 178 -5.59 30.12 -39.64
N THR A 179 -5.80 30.65 -38.44
CA THR A 179 -6.50 31.93 -38.12
C THR A 179 -6.99 31.88 -36.66
N VAL A 180 -6.12 32.12 -35.67
CA VAL A 180 -6.56 32.73 -34.39
C VAL A 180 -5.42 33.53 -33.73
N GLU A 181 -4.75 34.42 -34.45
CA GLU A 181 -3.84 35.41 -33.82
C GLU A 181 -4.57 36.62 -33.21
N LYS A 182 -5.91 36.62 -33.12
CA LYS A 182 -6.67 37.79 -32.61
C LYS A 182 -7.64 37.54 -31.45
N LYS A 183 -7.56 36.41 -30.72
CA LYS A 183 -8.47 36.17 -29.58
C LYS A 183 -7.85 35.72 -28.26
N ALA A 184 -6.51 35.74 -28.11
CA ALA A 184 -5.84 35.39 -26.85
C ALA A 184 -5.83 36.51 -25.78
N LYS A 185 -6.79 37.44 -25.80
CA LYS A 185 -6.96 38.48 -24.76
C LYS A 185 -8.31 38.46 -24.04
N LYS A 186 -9.15 37.44 -24.24
CA LYS A 186 -10.40 37.30 -23.50
C LYS A 186 -10.62 35.83 -23.15
N ASP A 187 -10.88 35.57 -21.88
CA ASP A 187 -11.13 34.28 -21.24
C ASP A 187 -9.86 33.50 -20.83
N LYS A 188 -9.23 33.97 -19.74
CA LYS A 188 -8.57 33.05 -18.79
C LYS A 188 -9.66 32.10 -18.25
N LYS A 189 -9.96 31.03 -18.98
CA LYS A 189 -10.67 29.89 -18.39
C LYS A 189 -9.69 29.21 -17.45
N GLU A 190 -9.93 29.36 -16.16
CA GLU A 190 -9.21 28.59 -15.14
C GLU A 190 -9.35 27.11 -15.48
N LEU A 191 -8.21 26.42 -15.45
CA LEU A 191 -8.17 24.96 -15.56
C LEU A 191 -9.06 24.40 -14.44
N PRO A 192 -9.91 23.39 -14.72
CA PRO A 192 -10.67 22.75 -13.67
C PRO A 192 -9.71 22.26 -12.58
N ASP A 193 -10.07 22.49 -11.32
CA ASP A 193 -9.24 22.15 -10.17
C ASP A 193 -8.82 20.69 -10.24
N THR A 194 -7.55 20.47 -10.58
CA THR A 194 -6.96 19.14 -10.71
C THR A 194 -7.01 18.39 -9.38
N ALA A 195 -7.13 19.10 -8.24
CA ALA A 195 -7.27 18.50 -6.92
C ALA A 195 -8.59 17.73 -6.74
N SER A 196 -9.64 18.09 -7.49
CA SER A 196 -10.95 17.40 -7.42
C SER A 196 -10.90 15.96 -7.95
N PHE A 197 -9.95 15.65 -8.83
CA PHE A 197 -9.71 14.31 -9.36
C PHE A 197 -9.15 13.34 -8.32
N PHE A 198 -8.57 13.87 -7.24
CA PHE A 198 -7.94 13.09 -6.14
C PHE A 198 -8.91 12.76 -5.00
N LYS A 199 -10.19 13.15 -5.09
CA LYS A 199 -11.17 12.74 -4.07
C LYS A 199 -11.46 11.24 -4.21
N PRO A 200 -11.33 10.44 -3.14
CA PRO A 200 -11.74 9.04 -3.17
C PRO A 200 -13.22 8.96 -3.58
N ARG A 201 -13.57 8.06 -4.49
CA ARG A 201 -14.98 7.74 -4.75
C ARG A 201 -15.56 7.12 -3.49
N THR A 202 -16.25 7.91 -2.69
CA THR A 202 -17.09 7.43 -1.60
C THR A 202 -18.29 6.72 -2.21
N THR A 203 -18.48 5.44 -1.88
CA THR A 203 -19.69 4.70 -2.24
C THR A 203 -20.87 5.30 -1.49
N GLY A 204 -21.70 6.09 -2.19
CA GLY A 204 -22.94 6.60 -1.59
C GLY A 204 -23.44 7.92 -2.15
N GLU A 205 -23.51 8.10 -3.46
CA GLU A 205 -24.44 9.07 -4.05
C GLU A 205 -25.27 8.31 -5.08
N THR A 206 -26.38 7.75 -4.60
CA THR A 206 -27.53 7.45 -5.45
C THR A 206 -28.15 8.80 -5.81
N ASP A 207 -27.92 9.24 -7.04
CA ASP A 207 -28.72 10.29 -7.68
C ASP A 207 -30.19 9.85 -7.68
N SER A 208 -30.97 10.38 -6.75
CA SER A 208 -32.42 10.48 -6.91
C SER A 208 -32.66 11.61 -7.90
N ALA A 209 -32.87 11.24 -9.16
CA ALA A 209 -33.39 12.15 -10.18
C ALA A 209 -34.93 12.10 -10.14
N GLU A 210 -35.52 13.25 -9.85
CA GLU A 210 -36.90 13.63 -10.15
C GLU A 210 -37.01 14.08 -11.62
#